data_AF-A0A0K2RBR0-F1
#
_entry.id   AF-A0A0K2RBR0-F1
#
_cell.length_a   1.000
_cell.length_b   1.000
_cell.length_c   1.000
_cell.angle_alpha   90.00
_cell.angle_beta   90.00
_cell.angle_gamma   90.00
#
_symmetry.space_group_name_H-M   'P 1'
#
loop_
_entity.id
_entity.type
_entity.pdbx_description
1 polymer ?
#
loop_
_entity_poly.entity_id
_entity_poly.type
_entity_poly.pdbx_seq_one_letter_code
_entity_poly.pdbx_strand_id
1 'polypeptide(L)'
;MMDKSSVPGALKHEVARDPRRVHWMELFFDLVFVAFVGQLARGIHGDPGWAEFGTFVLLFFPAWWAWVNIVSVVNLLPGLSSRALGVAMLAAMAAASIMAAAAPGAFGERAWAFSLANAAIRVVLLILWLYQHRENSAEFPWRIWIYNGGTAVLWLLSASLPLHIAVVLWATAIVVEIGMMALSARLWPDRGIAGINIEHASERLGLFVIIVLGESIFTIVTEVSDDWARAQACSVRSDSSWLPCSAGHSSNTARGQSRQGSSDCRPGPISPGSFRPRCSCRFFWFWG
;
A
#
# COMPACT_ATOMS: atom_id res chain seq x y z
N MET A 1 35.37 61.17 0.87
CA MET A 1 33.91 61.09 1.10
C MET A 1 33.38 60.01 0.17
N MET A 2 33.37 58.75 0.64
CA MET A 2 32.96 57.58 -0.17
C MET A 2 31.43 57.47 -0.14
N ASP A 3 30.83 57.47 -1.32
CA ASP A 3 29.41 57.23 -1.58
C ASP A 3 29.03 55.78 -1.22
N LYS A 4 28.08 55.64 -0.28
CA LYS A 4 27.47 54.38 0.14
C LYS A 4 26.08 54.24 -0.50
N SER A 5 26.00 53.98 -1.80
CA SER A 5 24.72 53.72 -2.46
C SER A 5 24.80 52.58 -3.48
N SER A 6 25.08 51.37 -3.00
CA SER A 6 24.82 50.15 -3.79
C SER A 6 24.61 48.93 -2.90
N VAL A 7 23.37 48.71 -2.47
CA VAL A 7 22.88 47.35 -2.16
C VAL A 7 21.45 47.21 -2.70
N PRO A 8 21.27 46.84 -3.98
CA PRO A 8 20.03 46.25 -4.43
C PRO A 8 20.10 44.75 -4.15
N GLY A 9 19.37 44.30 -3.13
CA GLY A 9 19.41 42.89 -2.76
C GLY A 9 18.54 42.59 -1.56
N ALA A 10 17.24 42.88 -1.66
CA ALA A 10 16.28 42.12 -0.89
C ALA A 10 16.40 40.66 -1.35
N LEU A 11 17.29 39.91 -0.70
CA LEU A 11 17.23 38.45 -0.66
C LEU A 11 15.82 38.14 -0.18
N LYS A 12 14.94 37.81 -1.13
CA LYS A 12 13.74 37.07 -0.80
C LYS A 12 14.27 35.91 0.03
N HIS A 13 13.89 35.85 1.30
CA HIS A 13 13.91 34.58 2.00
C HIS A 13 12.97 33.68 1.20
N GLU A 14 13.49 33.03 0.16
CA GLU A 14 12.97 31.74 -0.23
C GLU A 14 12.95 30.97 1.08
N VAL A 15 11.74 30.71 1.56
CA VAL A 15 11.52 29.82 2.69
C VAL A 15 12.04 28.49 2.21
N ALA A 16 13.35 28.29 2.37
CA ALA A 16 14.01 27.04 2.07
C ALA A 16 13.29 26.00 2.91
N ARG A 17 12.54 25.15 2.21
CA ARG A 17 11.78 24.04 2.78
C ARG A 17 12.70 23.32 3.77
N ASP A 18 12.25 23.13 5.02
CA ASP A 18 13.00 22.30 5.98
C ASP A 18 13.18 20.92 5.35
N PRO A 19 14.39 20.54 4.90
CA PRO A 19 14.61 19.30 4.16
C PRO A 19 14.16 18.09 4.98
N ARG A 20 14.23 18.20 6.31
CA ARG A 20 13.86 17.14 7.25
C ARG A 20 12.37 16.83 7.19
N ARG A 21 11.49 17.83 7.14
CA ARG A 21 10.03 17.61 7.15
C ARG A 21 9.53 16.89 5.89
N VAL A 22 10.16 17.16 4.76
CA VAL A 22 9.82 16.48 3.50
C VAL A 22 10.38 15.07 3.48
N HIS A 23 11.59 14.86 4.01
CA HIS A 23 12.17 13.54 4.17
C HIS A 23 11.33 12.59 5.05
N TRP A 24 10.77 13.05 6.18
CA TRP A 24 9.89 12.22 7.01
C TRP A 24 8.61 11.76 6.29
N MET A 25 8.06 12.62 5.43
CA MET A 25 6.81 12.33 4.72
C MET A 25 7.05 11.39 3.53
N GLU A 26 8.22 11.48 2.90
CA GLU A 26 8.67 10.50 1.90
C GLU A 26 8.84 9.12 2.53
N LEU A 27 9.46 9.05 3.72
CA LEU A 27 9.62 7.79 4.45
C LEU A 27 8.29 7.18 4.88
N PHE A 28 7.33 8.00 5.33
CA PHE A 28 5.99 7.52 5.66
C PHE A 28 5.24 6.99 4.42
N PHE A 29 5.48 7.59 3.25
CA PHE A 29 4.88 7.13 1.99
C PHE A 29 5.44 5.76 1.59
N ASP A 30 6.75 5.58 1.77
CA ASP A 30 7.40 4.30 1.53
C ASP A 30 6.83 3.21 2.45
N LEU A 31 6.54 3.51 3.72
CA LEU A 31 5.89 2.57 4.64
C LEU A 31 4.49 2.13 4.16
N VAL A 32 3.67 3.07 3.67
CA VAL A 32 2.34 2.74 3.11
C VAL A 32 2.48 1.85 1.88
N PHE A 33 3.47 2.12 1.02
CA PHE A 33 3.73 1.28 -0.15
C PHE A 33 4.25 -0.11 0.24
N VAL A 34 5.07 -0.24 1.28
CA VAL A 34 5.48 -1.54 1.83
C VAL A 34 4.27 -2.34 2.30
N ALA A 35 3.37 -1.72 3.07
CA ALA A 35 2.14 -2.37 3.51
C ALA A 35 1.25 -2.84 2.33
N PHE A 36 1.21 -2.08 1.24
CA PHE A 36 0.56 -2.49 -0.01
C PHE A 36 1.22 -3.75 -0.60
N VAL A 37 2.55 -3.77 -0.72
CA VAL A 37 3.29 -4.92 -1.24
C VAL A 37 3.09 -6.15 -0.35
N GLY A 38 3.14 -6.00 0.98
CA GLY A 38 2.86 -7.07 1.93
C GLY A 38 1.44 -7.63 1.78
N GLN A 39 0.44 -6.78 1.55
CA GLN A 39 -0.93 -7.21 1.26
C GLN A 39 -1.03 -8.03 -0.02
N LEU A 40 -0.36 -7.60 -1.10
CA LEU A 40 -0.35 -8.35 -2.35
C LEU A 40 0.41 -9.68 -2.21
N ALA A 41 1.53 -9.70 -1.47
CA ALA A 41 2.32 -10.90 -1.25
C ALA A 41 1.53 -11.97 -0.49
N ARG A 42 0.72 -11.58 0.51
CA ARG A 42 -0.20 -12.50 1.21
C ARG A 42 -1.26 -13.12 0.30
N GLY A 43 -1.56 -12.48 -0.83
CA GLY A 43 -2.46 -13.03 -1.84
C GLY A 43 -1.88 -14.21 -2.63
N ILE A 44 -0.56 -14.42 -2.59
CA ILE A 44 0.16 -15.43 -3.41
C ILE A 44 0.87 -16.45 -2.51
N HIS A 45 0.12 -17.11 -1.62
CA HIS A 45 0.67 -18.23 -0.84
C HIS A 45 0.45 -19.55 -1.59
N GLY A 46 1.52 -20.36 -1.76
CA GLY A 46 1.44 -21.71 -2.32
C GLY A 46 2.26 -21.90 -3.60
N ASP A 47 1.72 -22.65 -4.56
CA ASP A 47 2.30 -22.89 -5.89
C ASP A 47 1.49 -22.11 -6.93
N PRO A 48 1.81 -20.81 -7.14
CA PRO A 48 0.96 -19.94 -7.93
C PRO A 48 1.03 -20.30 -9.40
N GLY A 49 -0.11 -20.66 -9.97
CA GLY A 49 -0.24 -20.82 -11.41
C GLY A 49 0.00 -19.49 -12.15
N TRP A 50 0.25 -19.56 -13.46
CA TRP A 50 0.44 -18.39 -14.32
C TRP A 50 -0.68 -17.33 -14.20
N ALA A 51 -1.91 -17.74 -13.90
CA ALA A 51 -3.05 -16.84 -13.72
C ALA A 51 -2.94 -15.98 -12.44
N GLU A 52 -2.49 -16.57 -11.34
CA GLU A 52 -2.30 -15.86 -10.06
C GLU A 52 -1.11 -14.90 -10.15
N PHE A 53 -0.05 -15.30 -10.85
CA PHE A 53 1.04 -14.39 -11.19
C PHE A 53 0.57 -13.20 -12.03
N GLY A 54 -0.22 -13.44 -13.08
CA GLY A 54 -0.79 -12.35 -13.89
C GLY A 54 -1.68 -11.40 -13.08
N THR A 55 -2.45 -11.94 -12.14
CA THR A 55 -3.29 -11.18 -11.19
C THR A 55 -2.43 -10.26 -10.33
N PHE A 56 -1.34 -10.80 -9.75
CA PHE A 56 -0.39 -9.99 -8.97
C PHE A 56 0.22 -8.88 -9.81
N VAL A 57 0.74 -9.19 -11.00
CA VAL A 57 1.37 -8.19 -11.87
C VAL A 57 0.37 -7.09 -12.24
N LEU A 58 -0.88 -7.44 -12.52
CA LEU A 58 -1.92 -6.46 -12.87
C LEU A 58 -2.24 -5.49 -11.72
N LEU A 59 -2.18 -5.94 -10.46
CA LEU A 59 -2.42 -5.08 -9.30
C LEU A 59 -1.15 -4.35 -8.84
N PHE A 60 0.00 -5.02 -8.92
CA PHE A 60 1.29 -4.47 -8.50
C PHE A 60 1.76 -3.37 -9.42
N PHE A 61 1.69 -3.57 -10.74
CA PHE A 61 2.21 -2.62 -11.73
C PHE A 61 1.65 -1.20 -11.57
N PRO A 62 0.32 -0.95 -11.51
CA PRO A 62 -0.21 0.41 -11.39
C PRO A 62 0.21 1.09 -10.08
N ALA A 63 0.32 0.33 -8.99
CA ALA A 63 0.76 0.82 -7.70
C ALA A 63 2.26 1.17 -7.69
N TRP A 64 3.09 0.26 -8.20
CA TRP A 64 4.52 0.47 -8.42
C TRP A 64 4.76 1.69 -9.28
N TRP A 65 4.04 1.79 -10.38
CA TRP A 65 4.19 2.90 -11.32
C TRP A 65 3.77 4.23 -10.70
N ALA A 66 2.69 4.26 -9.93
CA ALA A 66 2.28 5.41 -9.15
C ALA A 66 3.35 5.84 -8.13
N TRP A 67 3.97 4.88 -7.42
CA TRP A 67 5.06 5.14 -6.48
C TRP A 67 6.26 5.81 -7.17
N VAL A 68 6.72 5.26 -8.31
CA VAL A 68 7.82 5.85 -9.11
C VAL A 68 7.51 7.28 -9.53
N ASN A 69 6.28 7.54 -10.00
CA ASN A 69 5.87 8.87 -10.45
C ASN A 69 5.82 9.87 -9.28
N ILE A 70 5.35 9.46 -8.09
CA ILE A 70 5.33 10.31 -6.90
C ILE A 70 6.74 10.65 -6.46
N VAL A 71 7.62 9.65 -6.34
CA VAL A 71 9.03 9.86 -5.99
C VAL A 71 9.68 10.86 -6.95
N SER A 72 9.46 10.67 -8.24
CA SER A 72 10.04 11.52 -9.29
C SER A 72 9.53 12.96 -9.22
N VAL A 73 8.21 13.17 -9.12
CA VAL A 73 7.63 14.52 -9.15
C VAL A 73 7.94 15.31 -7.88
N VAL A 74 7.99 14.66 -6.72
CA VAL A 74 8.37 15.29 -5.44
C VAL A 74 9.79 15.83 -5.50
N ASN A 75 10.72 15.07 -6.10
CA ASN A 75 12.12 15.48 -6.27
C ASN A 75 12.28 16.67 -7.22
N LEU A 76 11.38 16.80 -8.21
CA LEU A 76 11.43 17.86 -9.22
C LEU A 76 10.79 19.18 -8.77
N LEU A 77 10.06 19.19 -7.64
CA LEU A 77 9.26 20.31 -7.13
C LEU A 77 9.84 20.97 -5.86
N PRO A 78 11.01 21.66 -5.92
CA PRO A 78 11.53 22.41 -4.79
C PRO A 78 10.70 23.68 -4.49
N GLY A 79 10.05 24.27 -5.50
CA GLY A 79 9.28 25.52 -5.39
C GLY A 79 7.90 25.40 -4.75
N LEU A 80 7.33 24.18 -4.65
CA LEU A 80 6.01 23.97 -4.06
C LEU A 80 6.05 24.15 -2.53
N SER A 81 5.07 24.89 -1.97
CA SER A 81 5.01 25.08 -0.51
C SER A 81 4.95 23.76 0.25
N SER A 82 5.62 23.67 1.41
CA SER A 82 5.65 22.44 2.22
C SER A 82 4.27 21.93 2.62
N ARG A 83 3.29 22.83 2.76
CA ARG A 83 1.90 22.48 3.06
C ARG A 83 1.21 21.82 1.86
N ALA A 84 1.34 22.39 0.68
CA ALA A 84 0.72 21.83 -0.54
C ALA A 84 1.32 20.46 -0.89
N LEU A 85 2.65 20.32 -0.78
CA LEU A 85 3.30 19.02 -0.94
C LEU A 85 2.79 18.00 0.08
N GLY A 86 2.70 18.39 1.36
CA GLY A 86 2.21 17.50 2.40
C GLY A 86 0.77 17.04 2.19
N VAL A 87 -0.12 17.95 1.77
CA VAL A 87 -1.50 17.59 1.43
C VAL A 87 -1.53 16.62 0.24
N ALA A 88 -0.75 16.86 -0.80
CA ALA A 88 -0.68 15.97 -1.96
C ALA A 88 -0.13 14.58 -1.58
N MET A 89 0.90 14.51 -0.75
CA MET A 89 1.47 13.25 -0.26
C MET A 89 0.49 12.51 0.64
N LEU A 90 -0.19 13.19 1.57
CA LEU A 90 -1.22 12.57 2.41
C LEU A 90 -2.40 12.06 1.58
N ALA A 91 -2.83 12.80 0.55
CA ALA A 91 -3.87 12.36 -0.37
C ALA A 91 -3.43 11.10 -1.14
N ALA A 92 -2.19 11.06 -1.62
CA ALA A 92 -1.63 9.89 -2.28
C ALA A 92 -1.50 8.68 -1.34
N MET A 93 -1.07 8.88 -0.08
CA MET A 93 -1.00 7.84 0.94
C MET A 93 -2.39 7.29 1.27
N ALA A 94 -3.39 8.16 1.43
CA ALA A 94 -4.76 7.74 1.68
C ALA A 94 -5.30 6.88 0.53
N ALA A 95 -5.08 7.32 -0.72
CA ALA A 95 -5.47 6.56 -1.89
C ALA A 95 -4.70 5.22 -1.99
N ALA A 96 -3.39 5.21 -1.77
CA ALA A 96 -2.59 3.99 -1.76
C ALA A 96 -3.04 3.00 -0.66
N SER A 97 -3.44 3.51 0.50
CA SER A 97 -3.97 2.70 1.61
C SER A 97 -5.32 2.06 1.26
N ILE A 98 -6.22 2.81 0.60
CA ILE A 98 -7.49 2.26 0.08
C ILE A 98 -7.21 1.19 -0.97
N MET A 99 -6.24 1.43 -1.86
CA MET A 99 -5.83 0.47 -2.87
C MET A 99 -5.28 -0.83 -2.24
N ALA A 100 -4.49 -0.71 -1.15
CA ALA A 100 -3.98 -1.85 -0.38
C ALA A 100 -5.11 -2.64 0.31
N ALA A 101 -6.09 -1.93 0.89
CA ALA A 101 -7.25 -2.56 1.53
C ALA A 101 -8.17 -3.26 0.51
N ALA A 102 -8.27 -2.71 -0.71
CA ALA A 102 -9.06 -3.29 -1.78
C ALA A 102 -8.37 -4.48 -2.46
N ALA A 103 -7.03 -4.58 -2.42
CA ALA A 103 -6.26 -5.58 -3.16
C ALA A 103 -6.72 -7.04 -2.94
N PRO A 104 -6.97 -7.53 -1.71
CA PRO A 104 -7.42 -8.92 -1.49
C PRO A 104 -8.79 -9.25 -2.12
N GLY A 105 -9.57 -8.25 -2.53
CA GLY A 105 -10.87 -8.41 -3.19
C GLY A 105 -10.98 -7.65 -4.52
N ALA A 106 -9.85 -7.30 -5.14
CA ALA A 106 -9.81 -6.46 -6.34
C ALA A 106 -10.41 -7.15 -7.57
N PHE A 107 -10.46 -8.49 -7.60
CA PHE A 107 -11.13 -9.28 -8.64
C PHE A 107 -12.55 -9.72 -8.24
N GLY A 108 -13.18 -8.98 -7.34
CA GLY A 108 -14.55 -9.24 -6.88
C GLY A 108 -15.25 -7.96 -6.51
N GLU A 109 -15.87 -7.94 -5.33
CA GLU A 109 -16.70 -6.84 -4.86
C GLU A 109 -15.94 -5.52 -4.59
N ARG A 110 -14.60 -5.56 -4.51
CA ARG A 110 -13.76 -4.38 -4.19
C ARG A 110 -13.00 -3.83 -5.40
N ALA A 111 -13.28 -4.35 -6.61
CA ALA A 111 -12.68 -3.87 -7.85
C ALA A 111 -12.88 -2.37 -8.09
N TRP A 112 -14.07 -1.87 -7.75
CA TRP A 112 -14.41 -0.45 -7.87
C TRP A 112 -13.55 0.43 -6.95
N ALA A 113 -13.29 -0.03 -5.73
CA ALA A 113 -12.49 0.70 -4.74
C ALA A 113 -11.02 0.76 -5.15
N PHE A 114 -10.48 -0.35 -5.68
CA PHE A 114 -9.13 -0.38 -6.24
C PHE A 114 -8.99 0.60 -7.41
N SER A 115 -9.97 0.59 -8.32
CA SER A 115 -9.99 1.49 -9.48
C SER A 115 -10.05 2.96 -9.09
N LEU A 116 -10.96 3.31 -8.18
CA LEU A 116 -11.17 4.67 -7.71
C LEU A 116 -9.96 5.20 -6.95
N ALA A 117 -9.34 4.35 -6.12
CA ALA A 117 -8.12 4.69 -5.40
C ALA A 117 -6.97 5.00 -6.36
N ASN A 118 -6.74 4.14 -7.36
CA ASN A 118 -5.70 4.36 -8.34
C ASN A 118 -5.98 5.62 -9.19
N ALA A 119 -7.23 5.84 -9.59
CA ALA A 119 -7.64 7.08 -10.26
C ALA A 119 -7.33 8.33 -9.43
N ALA A 120 -7.60 8.31 -8.13
CA ALA A 120 -7.28 9.43 -7.24
C ALA A 120 -5.77 9.73 -7.22
N ILE A 121 -4.92 8.70 -7.21
CA ILE A 121 -3.46 8.90 -7.30
C ILE A 121 -3.09 9.54 -8.65
N ARG A 122 -3.70 9.12 -9.76
CA ARG A 122 -3.46 9.72 -11.09
C ARG A 122 -3.90 11.19 -11.15
N VAL A 123 -4.98 11.56 -10.48
CA VAL A 123 -5.40 12.97 -10.37
C VAL A 123 -4.40 13.79 -9.55
N VAL A 124 -3.90 13.26 -8.43
CA VAL A 124 -2.84 13.93 -7.65
C VAL A 124 -1.59 14.13 -8.50
N LEU A 125 -1.14 13.08 -9.21
CA LEU A 125 -0.01 13.15 -10.12
C LEU A 125 -0.22 14.16 -11.26
N LEU A 126 -1.42 14.18 -11.86
CA LEU A 126 -1.79 15.15 -12.88
C LEU A 126 -1.60 16.58 -12.37
N ILE A 127 -2.10 16.89 -11.17
CA ILE A 127 -1.98 18.22 -10.57
C ILE A 127 -0.52 18.59 -10.33
N LEU A 128 0.28 17.68 -9.75
CA LEU A 128 1.69 17.91 -9.45
C LEU A 128 2.51 18.12 -10.73
N TRP A 129 2.30 17.30 -11.76
CA TRP A 129 3.01 17.43 -13.03
C TRP A 129 2.60 18.67 -13.82
N LEU A 130 1.31 19.07 -13.80
CA LEU A 130 0.87 20.31 -14.41
C LEU A 130 1.46 21.53 -13.71
N TYR A 131 1.58 21.50 -12.38
CA TYR A 131 2.24 22.55 -11.62
C TYR A 131 3.73 22.65 -12.02
N GLN A 132 4.46 21.53 -12.02
CA GLN A 132 5.86 21.49 -12.46
C GLN A 132 6.04 22.05 -13.87
N HIS A 133 5.17 21.65 -14.80
CA HIS A 133 5.26 22.10 -16.19
C HIS A 133 5.05 23.61 -16.32
N ARG A 134 4.07 24.17 -15.59
CA ARG A 134 3.79 25.62 -15.62
C ARG A 134 4.95 26.47 -15.11
N GLU A 135 5.77 25.95 -14.20
CA GLU A 135 6.97 26.65 -13.71
C GLU A 135 8.12 26.62 -14.74
N ASN A 136 8.19 25.61 -15.60
CA ASN A 136 9.33 25.39 -16.51
C ASN A 136 9.05 25.66 -17.99
N SER A 137 7.77 25.77 -18.40
CA SER A 137 7.40 25.86 -19.81
C SER A 137 6.05 26.54 -20.01
N ALA A 138 5.96 27.40 -21.04
CA ALA A 138 4.72 28.06 -21.44
C ALA A 138 3.89 27.23 -22.46
N GLU A 139 4.44 26.13 -22.97
CA GLU A 139 3.77 25.27 -23.95
C GLU A 139 2.60 24.49 -23.33
N PHE A 140 1.62 24.12 -24.16
CA PHE A 140 0.47 23.36 -23.69
C PHE A 140 0.88 21.91 -23.28
N PRO A 141 0.59 21.47 -22.04
CA PRO A 141 1.05 20.19 -21.50
C PRO A 141 0.22 18.98 -21.97
N TRP A 142 -0.05 18.86 -23.27
CA TRP A 142 -0.93 17.81 -23.82
C TRP A 142 -0.49 16.40 -23.41
N ARG A 143 0.83 16.14 -23.34
CA ARG A 143 1.39 14.83 -22.94
C ARG A 143 1.03 14.47 -21.50
N ILE A 144 1.08 15.44 -20.59
CA ILE A 144 0.75 15.25 -19.17
C ILE A 144 -0.75 14.96 -19.02
N TRP A 145 -1.59 15.67 -19.78
CA TRP A 145 -3.03 15.44 -19.83
C TRP A 145 -3.38 14.06 -20.37
N ILE A 146 -2.76 13.61 -21.46
CA ILE A 146 -3.02 12.27 -22.00
C ILE A 146 -2.52 11.19 -21.03
N TYR A 147 -1.30 11.35 -20.53
CA TYR A 147 -0.65 10.33 -19.72
C TYR A 147 -1.26 10.20 -18.33
N ASN A 148 -1.46 11.30 -17.59
CA ASN A 148 -2.06 11.24 -16.24
C ASN A 148 -3.59 11.42 -16.28
N GLY A 149 -4.10 12.34 -17.10
CA GLY A 149 -5.54 12.60 -17.19
C GLY A 149 -6.28 11.50 -17.95
N GLY A 150 -5.75 11.05 -19.08
CA GLY A 150 -6.34 9.96 -19.87
C GLY A 150 -6.38 8.65 -19.08
N THR A 151 -5.29 8.30 -18.39
CA THR A 151 -5.26 7.13 -17.52
C THR A 151 -6.18 7.29 -16.32
N ALA A 152 -6.22 8.47 -15.67
CA ALA A 152 -7.17 8.74 -14.59
C ALA A 152 -8.62 8.49 -15.02
N VAL A 153 -9.01 8.94 -16.21
CA VAL A 153 -10.35 8.69 -16.75
C VAL A 153 -10.60 7.20 -16.97
N LEU A 154 -9.64 6.46 -17.53
CA LEU A 154 -9.79 5.00 -17.71
C LEU A 154 -10.02 4.29 -16.36
N TRP A 155 -9.28 4.68 -15.32
CA TRP A 155 -9.43 4.14 -13.97
C TRP A 155 -10.73 4.57 -13.28
N LEU A 156 -11.21 5.81 -13.52
CA LEU A 156 -12.51 6.25 -13.03
C LEU A 156 -13.65 5.47 -13.68
N LEU A 157 -13.58 5.29 -15.01
CA LEU A 157 -14.59 4.53 -15.75
C LEU A 157 -14.60 3.06 -15.32
N SER A 158 -13.42 2.46 -15.09
CA SER A 158 -13.35 1.07 -14.62
C SER A 158 -13.98 0.87 -13.24
N ALA A 159 -14.10 1.92 -12.42
CA ALA A 159 -14.72 1.83 -11.10
C ALA A 159 -16.25 1.60 -11.17
N SER A 160 -16.91 2.07 -12.22
CA SER A 160 -18.38 1.95 -12.38
C SER A 160 -18.80 0.81 -13.31
N LEU A 161 -17.85 0.12 -13.92
CA LEU A 161 -18.11 -0.92 -14.91
C LEU A 161 -17.99 -2.34 -14.31
N PRO A 162 -18.64 -3.35 -14.94
CA PRO A 162 -18.47 -4.74 -14.54
C PRO A 162 -17.01 -5.18 -14.56
N LEU A 163 -16.65 -6.10 -13.66
CA LEU A 163 -15.27 -6.56 -13.44
C LEU A 163 -14.52 -6.93 -14.74
N HIS A 164 -15.17 -7.66 -15.64
CA HIS A 164 -14.53 -8.08 -16.89
C HIS A 164 -14.12 -6.90 -17.78
N ILE A 165 -14.92 -5.82 -17.80
CA ILE A 165 -14.57 -4.58 -18.52
C ILE A 165 -13.52 -3.79 -17.74
N ALA A 166 -13.65 -3.73 -16.41
CA ALA A 166 -12.70 -3.03 -15.55
C ALA A 166 -11.27 -3.58 -15.72
N VAL A 167 -11.10 -4.90 -15.71
CA VAL A 167 -9.79 -5.56 -15.92
C VAL A 167 -9.20 -5.23 -17.29
N VAL A 168 -10.02 -5.19 -18.35
CA VAL A 168 -9.56 -4.79 -19.70
C VAL A 168 -9.13 -3.32 -19.71
N LEU A 169 -9.86 -2.44 -19.02
CA LEU A 169 -9.48 -1.03 -18.89
C LEU A 169 -8.19 -0.86 -18.08
N TRP A 170 -7.98 -1.65 -17.02
CA TRP A 170 -6.74 -1.64 -16.25
C TRP A 170 -5.55 -2.05 -17.12
N ALA A 171 -5.66 -3.16 -17.84
CA ALA A 171 -4.64 -3.62 -18.76
C ALA A 171 -4.36 -2.58 -19.85
N THR A 172 -5.41 -1.95 -20.39
CA THR A 172 -5.28 -0.88 -21.39
C THR A 172 -4.54 0.34 -20.82
N ALA A 173 -4.89 0.77 -19.60
CA ALA A 173 -4.22 1.89 -18.94
C ALA A 173 -2.72 1.61 -18.73
N ILE A 174 -2.37 0.38 -18.30
CA ILE A 174 -0.99 -0.07 -18.15
C ILE A 174 -0.24 -0.04 -19.49
N VAL A 175 -0.85 -0.55 -20.56
CA VAL A 175 -0.25 -0.54 -21.90
C VAL A 175 -0.05 0.90 -22.40
N VAL A 176 -0.99 1.80 -22.14
CA VAL A 176 -0.86 3.23 -22.48
C VAL A 176 0.30 3.85 -21.70
N GLU A 177 0.45 3.56 -20.41
CA GLU A 177 1.54 4.09 -19.57
C GLU A 177 2.91 3.61 -20.08
N ILE A 178 3.05 2.31 -20.35
CA ILE A 178 4.28 1.72 -20.91
C ILE A 178 4.56 2.27 -22.30
N GLY A 179 3.56 2.33 -23.17
CA GLY A 179 3.69 2.83 -24.54
C GLY A 179 4.12 4.29 -24.59
N MET A 180 3.52 5.14 -23.74
CA MET A 180 3.89 6.55 -23.64
C MET A 180 5.29 6.73 -23.07
N MET A 181 5.71 5.91 -22.11
CA MET A 181 7.07 5.92 -21.60
C MET A 181 8.07 5.52 -22.70
N ALA A 182 7.83 4.42 -23.40
CA ALA A 182 8.71 3.95 -24.49
C ALA A 182 8.79 4.96 -25.65
N LEU A 183 7.65 5.56 -26.02
CA LEU A 183 7.60 6.62 -27.03
C LEU A 183 8.38 7.86 -26.59
N SER A 184 8.26 8.25 -25.32
CA SER A 184 8.99 9.39 -24.78
C SER A 184 10.50 9.19 -24.79
N ALA A 185 10.96 7.98 -24.42
CA ALA A 185 12.37 7.61 -24.45
C ALA A 185 12.93 7.59 -25.88
N ARG A 186 12.13 7.18 -26.86
CA ARG A 186 12.55 7.11 -28.28
C ARG A 186 12.62 8.47 -28.96
N LEU A 187 11.68 9.35 -28.67
CA LEU A 187 11.56 10.65 -29.36
C LEU A 187 12.41 11.76 -28.70
N TRP A 188 12.72 11.65 -27.40
CA TRP A 188 13.53 12.63 -26.68
C TRP A 188 14.51 11.96 -25.72
N PRO A 189 15.56 11.29 -26.24
CA PRO A 189 16.58 10.65 -25.41
C PRO A 189 17.23 11.63 -24.42
N ASP A 190 17.40 12.89 -24.80
CA ASP A 190 18.06 13.91 -23.97
C ASP A 190 17.22 14.38 -22.76
N ARG A 191 15.92 14.07 -22.72
CA ARG A 191 15.01 14.47 -21.63
C ARG A 191 14.54 13.31 -20.75
N GLY A 192 14.78 12.07 -21.17
CA GLY A 192 14.21 10.88 -20.53
C GLY A 192 14.79 10.54 -19.14
N ILE A 193 15.98 11.05 -18.82
CA ILE A 193 16.71 10.69 -17.59
C ILE A 193 17.39 11.92 -16.94
N ALA A 194 17.59 13.01 -17.68
CA ALA A 194 18.44 14.14 -17.26
C ALA A 194 17.96 14.94 -16.04
N GLY A 195 16.71 14.76 -15.59
CA GLY A 195 16.17 15.44 -14.41
C GLY A 195 15.92 14.53 -13.19
N ILE A 196 15.99 13.20 -13.34
CA ILE A 196 15.73 12.28 -12.24
C ILE A 196 17.05 12.10 -11.49
N ASN A 197 17.11 12.59 -10.24
CA ASN A 197 18.26 12.35 -9.38
C ASN A 197 18.30 10.86 -9.00
N ILE A 198 19.06 10.08 -9.78
CA ILE A 198 19.23 8.62 -9.62
C ILE A 198 19.76 8.30 -8.22
N GLU A 199 20.60 9.16 -7.64
CA GLU A 199 21.16 8.99 -6.30
C GLU A 199 20.04 9.01 -5.25
N HIS A 200 19.13 9.99 -5.31
CA HIS A 200 17.98 10.08 -4.39
C HIS A 200 16.98 8.94 -4.59
N ALA A 201 16.73 8.53 -5.84
CA ALA A 201 15.88 7.37 -6.12
C ALA A 201 16.49 6.08 -5.56
N SER A 202 17.82 5.92 -5.64
CA SER A 202 18.55 4.77 -5.11
C SER A 202 18.56 4.74 -3.58
N GLU A 203 18.69 5.90 -2.92
CA GLU A 203 18.59 6.03 -1.47
C GLU A 203 17.21 5.57 -0.98
N ARG A 204 16.15 6.01 -1.66
CA ARG A 204 14.78 5.61 -1.33
C ARG A 204 14.48 4.15 -1.62
N LEU A 205 15.04 3.59 -2.69
CA LEU A 205 14.97 2.14 -2.94
C LEU A 205 15.68 1.36 -1.81
N GLY A 206 16.83 1.84 -1.34
CA GLY A 206 17.54 1.26 -0.19
C GLY A 206 16.71 1.30 1.09
N LEU A 207 16.10 2.45 1.40
CA LEU A 207 15.19 2.59 2.56
C LEU A 207 13.97 1.69 2.43
N PHE A 208 13.35 1.64 1.26
CA PHE A 208 12.22 0.74 0.98
C PHE A 208 12.60 -0.73 1.24
N VAL A 209 13.75 -1.18 0.72
CA VAL A 209 14.23 -2.55 0.94
C VAL A 209 14.44 -2.84 2.42
N ILE A 210 15.04 -1.91 3.18
CA ILE A 210 15.23 -2.08 4.63
C ILE A 210 13.88 -2.21 5.35
N ILE A 211 12.87 -1.43 4.98
CA ILE A 211 11.54 -1.49 5.59
C ILE A 211 10.83 -2.82 5.25
N VAL A 212 10.91 -3.29 4.00
CA VAL A 212 10.36 -4.60 3.59
C VAL A 212 11.01 -5.75 4.36
N LEU A 213 12.33 -5.70 4.56
CA LEU A 213 13.04 -6.65 5.39
C LEU A 213 12.54 -6.58 6.85
N GLY A 214 12.28 -5.37 7.35
CA GLY A 214 11.65 -5.14 8.66
C GLY A 214 10.28 -5.80 8.81
N GLU A 215 9.38 -5.67 7.82
CA GLU A 215 8.06 -6.32 7.83
C GLU A 215 8.19 -7.85 7.82
N SER A 216 9.15 -8.38 7.07
CA SER A 216 9.43 -9.82 7.01
C SER A 216 9.89 -10.35 8.38
N ILE A 217 10.81 -9.64 9.04
CA ILE A 217 11.27 -9.97 10.39
C ILE A 217 10.11 -9.87 11.39
N PHE A 218 9.29 -8.81 11.31
CA PHE A 218 8.13 -8.64 12.18
C PHE A 218 7.16 -9.82 12.06
N THR A 219 6.86 -10.26 10.84
CA THR A 219 5.99 -11.42 10.58
C THR A 219 6.56 -12.70 11.20
N ILE A 220 7.87 -12.95 11.08
CA ILE A 220 8.52 -14.11 11.71
C ILE A 220 8.40 -14.03 13.24
N VAL A 221 8.66 -12.86 13.83
CA VAL A 221 8.57 -12.66 15.28
C VAL A 221 7.14 -12.92 15.78
N THR A 222 6.12 -12.44 15.07
CA THR A 222 4.72 -12.67 15.45
C THR A 222 4.34 -14.14 15.35
N GLU A 223 4.77 -14.85 14.30
CA GLU A 223 4.48 -16.28 14.14
C GLU A 223 5.17 -17.14 15.21
N VAL A 224 6.42 -16.81 15.55
CA VAL A 224 7.16 -17.50 16.64
C VAL A 224 6.53 -17.23 18.01
N SER A 225 6.13 -15.98 18.27
CA SER A 225 5.43 -15.61 19.51
C SER A 225 4.12 -16.40 19.67
N ASP A 226 3.36 -16.54 18.59
CA ASP A 226 2.11 -17.31 18.57
C ASP A 226 2.35 -18.81 18.81
N ASP A 227 3.42 -19.38 18.24
CA ASP A 227 3.77 -20.78 18.46
C ASP A 227 4.14 -21.06 19.92
N TRP A 228 4.92 -20.17 20.55
CA TRP A 228 5.24 -20.28 21.98
C TRP A 228 4.00 -20.17 22.87
N ALA A 229 3.07 -19.26 22.55
CA ALA A 229 1.81 -19.12 23.28
C ALA A 229 0.95 -20.39 23.15
N ARG A 230 0.88 -21.00 21.96
CA ARG A 230 0.17 -22.28 21.74
C ARG A 230 0.82 -23.44 22.50
N ALA A 231 2.16 -23.50 22.53
CA ALA A 231 2.91 -24.50 23.27
C ALA A 231 2.64 -24.42 24.79
N GLN A 232 2.64 -23.21 25.36
CA GLN A 232 2.29 -22.98 26.77
C GLN A 232 0.82 -23.32 27.08
N ALA A 233 -0.11 -22.98 26.20
CA ALA A 233 -1.52 -23.35 26.38
C ALA A 233 -1.74 -24.88 26.39
N CYS A 234 -0.96 -25.62 25.58
CA CYS A 234 -1.00 -27.09 25.57
C CYS A 234 -0.37 -27.69 26.84
N SER A 235 0.72 -27.13 27.36
CA SER A 235 1.35 -27.64 28.59
C SER A 235 0.44 -27.44 29.81
N VAL A 236 -0.22 -26.28 29.94
CA VAL A 236 -1.17 -26.03 31.04
C VAL A 236 -2.42 -26.93 30.96
N ARG A 237 -2.90 -27.24 29.74
CA ARG A 237 -4.02 -28.17 29.54
C ARG A 237 -3.64 -29.62 29.84
N SER A 238 -2.40 -30.02 29.52
CA SER A 238 -1.83 -31.31 29.90
C SER A 238 -1.79 -31.48 31.42
N ASP A 239 -1.30 -30.47 32.15
CA ASP A 239 -1.19 -30.55 33.62
C ASP A 239 -2.54 -30.54 34.34
N SER A 240 -3.55 -29.85 33.79
CA SER A 240 -4.92 -29.84 34.35
C SER A 240 -5.76 -31.08 34.02
N SER A 241 -5.31 -31.94 33.08
CA SER A 241 -6.00 -33.18 32.73
C SER A 241 -5.86 -34.30 33.79
N TRP A 242 -5.04 -34.08 34.81
CA TRP A 242 -4.91 -34.95 35.99
C TRP A 242 -5.91 -34.63 37.11
N LEU A 243 -6.73 -33.58 36.98
CA LEU A 243 -7.82 -33.33 37.92
C LEU A 243 -9.03 -34.17 37.49
N PRO A 244 -9.46 -35.18 38.29
CA PRO A 244 -10.71 -35.87 38.00
C PRO A 244 -11.83 -34.83 38.05
N CYS A 245 -12.76 -34.90 37.09
CA CYS A 245 -13.99 -34.12 37.14
C CYS A 245 -14.65 -34.32 38.51
N SER A 246 -14.47 -33.37 39.42
CA SER A 246 -15.20 -33.34 40.67
C SER A 246 -16.64 -32.99 40.34
N ALA A 247 -17.48 -34.01 40.24
CA ALA A 247 -18.91 -33.86 40.39
C ALA A 247 -19.17 -33.18 41.75
N GLY A 248 -19.53 -31.90 41.72
CA GLY A 248 -19.52 -31.05 42.91
C GLY A 248 -20.52 -29.90 42.85
N HIS A 249 -21.78 -30.26 43.09
CA HIS A 249 -22.84 -29.43 43.67
C HIS A 249 -23.48 -28.30 42.85
N SER A 250 -24.73 -28.61 42.45
CA SER A 250 -25.79 -27.65 42.20
C SER A 250 -26.16 -26.87 43.47
N SER A 251 -26.18 -25.54 43.39
CA SER A 251 -27.17 -24.74 44.11
C SER A 251 -27.39 -23.39 43.42
N ASN A 252 -28.55 -23.32 42.77
CA ASN A 252 -29.34 -22.14 42.44
C ASN A 252 -28.96 -20.82 43.16
N THR A 253 -28.76 -19.76 42.38
CA THR A 253 -29.60 -18.56 42.52
C THR A 253 -29.64 -17.78 41.20
N ALA A 254 -30.85 -17.70 40.63
CA ALA A 254 -31.23 -16.89 39.47
C ALA A 254 -30.90 -15.39 39.71
N ARG A 255 -30.72 -14.51 38.74
CA ARG A 255 -31.59 -14.20 37.58
C ARG A 255 -30.92 -13.07 36.77
N GLY A 256 -30.78 -13.19 35.44
CA GLY A 256 -30.41 -12.03 34.58
C GLY A 256 -29.63 -12.36 33.30
N GLN A 257 -30.35 -12.86 32.29
CA GLN A 257 -30.11 -12.89 30.82
C GLN A 257 -28.95 -12.04 30.24
N SER A 258 -28.26 -12.35 29.14
CA SER A 258 -27.96 -13.55 28.33
C SER A 258 -27.38 -13.04 27.00
N ARG A 259 -26.16 -13.48 26.63
CA ARG A 259 -25.77 -13.98 25.29
C ARG A 259 -24.26 -14.25 25.27
N GLN A 260 -23.90 -15.41 25.79
CA GLN A 260 -22.59 -16.04 25.70
C GLN A 260 -22.54 -16.84 24.39
N GLY A 261 -21.54 -16.58 23.54
CA GLY A 261 -21.28 -17.38 22.34
C GLY A 261 -20.84 -18.78 22.74
N SER A 262 -21.65 -19.79 22.41
CA SER A 262 -21.33 -21.19 22.61
C SER A 262 -20.32 -21.66 21.55
N SER A 263 -19.11 -22.01 21.99
CA SER A 263 -18.16 -22.80 21.21
C SER A 263 -18.60 -24.26 21.23
N ASP A 264 -19.22 -24.72 20.15
CA ASP A 264 -19.68 -26.10 19.99
C ASP A 264 -18.51 -26.99 19.53
N CYS A 265 -17.79 -27.59 20.48
CA CYS A 265 -16.72 -28.55 20.21
C CYS A 265 -17.31 -29.97 20.23
N ARG A 266 -17.61 -30.55 19.06
CA ARG A 266 -17.94 -31.97 18.97
C ARG A 266 -16.67 -32.83 18.83
N PRO A 267 -16.44 -33.84 19.66
CA PRO A 267 -15.37 -34.81 19.44
C PRO A 267 -15.73 -35.71 18.23
N GLY A 268 -14.82 -35.77 17.24
CA GLY A 268 -14.91 -36.74 16.15
C GLY A 268 -14.49 -38.15 16.62
N PRO A 269 -14.94 -39.21 15.93
CA PRO A 269 -14.64 -40.59 16.34
C PRO A 269 -13.14 -40.89 16.26
N ILE A 270 -12.62 -41.49 17.33
CA ILE A 270 -11.22 -41.90 17.50
C ILE A 270 -10.96 -43.14 16.64
N SER A 271 -10.10 -43.03 15.64
CA SER A 271 -9.52 -44.18 14.93
C SER A 271 -8.28 -44.65 15.71
N PRO A 272 -8.11 -45.94 16.04
CA PRO A 272 -6.92 -46.42 16.73
C PRO A 272 -5.74 -46.39 15.75
N GLY A 273 -4.80 -45.46 15.94
CA GLY A 273 -3.56 -45.38 15.14
C GLY A 273 -2.93 -44.00 14.94
N SER A 274 -3.53 -42.90 15.41
CA SER A 274 -2.95 -41.56 15.23
C SER A 274 -2.49 -40.93 16.56
N PHE A 275 -1.17 -40.83 16.74
CA PHE A 275 -0.53 -40.05 17.79
C PHE A 275 -0.56 -38.56 17.37
N ARG A 276 -1.71 -37.89 17.55
CA ARG A 276 -1.89 -36.44 17.76
C ARG A 276 -3.36 -36.06 17.51
N PRO A 277 -4.08 -35.47 18.48
CA PRO A 277 -5.36 -34.86 18.20
C PRO A 277 -5.15 -33.59 17.36
N ARG A 278 -5.78 -33.50 16.18
CA ARG A 278 -5.90 -32.24 15.43
C ARG A 278 -6.91 -31.34 16.14
N CYS A 279 -6.45 -30.40 16.95
CA CYS A 279 -7.28 -29.29 17.41
C CYS A 279 -7.35 -28.22 16.31
N SER A 280 -8.46 -28.19 15.58
CA SER A 280 -8.78 -27.09 14.65
C SER A 280 -9.53 -25.99 15.41
N CYS A 281 -8.81 -25.03 15.98
CA CYS A 281 -9.41 -23.80 16.48
C CYS A 281 -9.55 -22.80 15.32
N ARG A 282 -10.77 -22.57 14.84
CA ARG A 282 -11.07 -21.54 13.85
C ARG A 282 -11.29 -20.21 14.57
N PHE A 283 -10.27 -19.36 14.62
CA PHE A 283 -10.40 -18.00 15.15
C PHE A 283 -10.95 -17.08 14.07
N PHE A 284 -12.11 -16.47 14.34
CA PHE A 284 -12.66 -15.37 13.57
C PHE A 284 -11.99 -14.07 14.06
N TRP A 285 -11.16 -13.44 13.23
CA TRP A 285 -10.68 -12.09 13.48
C TRP A 285 -11.78 -11.09 13.10
N PHE A 286 -12.34 -10.39 14.08
CA PHE A 286 -13.11 -9.16 13.87
C PHE A 286 -12.16 -7.99 14.14
N TRP A 287 -11.84 -7.21 13.10
CA TRP A 287 -11.24 -5.89 13.23
C TRP A 287 -12.36 -4.89 13.55
N GLY A 288 -12.17 -4.07 14.59
CA GLY A 288 -12.98 -2.90 14.92
C GLY A 288 -12.11 -1.66 14.92
#